data_AF-A0A7J9HH17-F1
#
_entry.id   AF-A0A7J9HH17-F1
#
_cell.length_a   1.000
_cell.length_b   1.000
_cell.length_c   1.000
_cell.angle_alpha   90.00
_cell.angle_beta   90.00
_cell.angle_gamma   90.00
#
_symmetry.space_group_name_H-M   'P 1'
#
loop_
_entity.id
_entity.type
_entity.pdbx_description
1 polymer ?
#
loop_
_entity_poly.entity_id
_entity_poly.type
_entity_poly.pdbx_seq_one_letter_code
_entity_poly.pdbx_strand_id
1 'polypeptide(L)'
;FFWKEIWKLDTLSKICVFTWRVGNEILPTNVKITSVRRGFDQASPRCDAKFETHLQALKDCSTSRTTLMIGSLDGNIISKGYDRGID
;
A
#
# COMPACT_ATOMS: atom_id res chain seq x y z
N PHE A 1 1.65 -9.13 -2.97
CA PHE A 1 2.98 -8.56 -3.24
C PHE A 1 3.45 -7.83 -2.00
N PHE A 2 3.03 -6.59 -1.76
CA PHE A 2 3.43 -5.81 -0.56
C PHE A 2 3.18 -6.52 0.80
N TRP A 3 1.95 -6.99 1.06
CA TRP A 3 1.62 -7.65 2.34
C TRP A 3 2.38 -8.96 2.56
N LYS A 4 2.63 -9.72 1.48
CA LYS A 4 3.36 -10.99 1.58
C LYS A 4 4.78 -10.76 2.06
N GLU A 5 5.40 -9.67 1.63
CA GLU A 5 6.75 -9.34 2.05
C GLU A 5 6.79 -8.81 3.49
N ILE A 6 5.77 -8.07 3.96
CA ILE A 6 5.64 -7.68 5.38
C ILE A 6 5.64 -8.93 6.29
N TRP A 7 5.00 -10.01 5.87
CA TRP A 7 4.99 -11.27 6.61
C TRP A 7 6.31 -12.06 6.53
N LYS A 8 7.24 -11.69 5.64
CA LYS A 8 8.57 -12.30 5.55
C LYS A 8 9.63 -11.56 6.38
N LEU A 9 9.30 -10.38 6.91
CA LEU A 9 10.23 -9.63 7.77
C LEU A 9 10.51 -10.44 9.03
N ASP A 10 11.79 -10.59 9.37
CA ASP A 10 12.21 -11.20 10.62
C ASP A 10 12.01 -10.21 11.78
N THR A 11 10.76 -10.06 12.20
CA THR A 11 10.36 -9.14 13.27
C THR A 11 9.18 -9.71 14.05
N LEU A 12 8.83 -9.09 15.18
CA LEU A 12 7.69 -9.54 15.97
C LEU A 12 6.41 -9.48 15.16
N SER A 13 5.57 -10.51 15.25
CA SER A 13 4.27 -10.54 14.55
C SER A 13 3.38 -9.34 14.85
N LYS A 14 3.50 -8.75 16.06
CA LYS A 14 2.80 -7.51 16.43
C LYS A 14 3.20 -6.33 15.54
N ILE A 15 4.48 -6.23 15.18
CA ILE A 15 5.00 -5.20 14.28
C ILE A 15 4.48 -5.44 12.86
N CYS A 16 4.48 -6.69 12.38
CA CYS A 16 3.89 -7.01 11.07
C CYS A 16 2.41 -6.65 10.98
N VAL A 17 1.62 -6.96 12.02
CA VAL A 17 0.19 -6.62 12.10
C VAL A 17 -0.01 -5.09 12.16
N PHE A 18 0.81 -4.38 12.93
CA PHE A 18 0.75 -2.92 12.99
C PHE A 18 1.05 -2.30 11.63
N THR A 19 2.15 -2.70 10.98
CA THR A 19 2.53 -2.22 9.64
C THR A 19 1.47 -2.55 8.60
N TRP A 20 0.88 -3.75 8.66
CA TRP A 20 -0.24 -4.13 7.78
C TRP A 20 -1.47 -3.24 8.00
N ARG A 21 -1.85 -2.97 9.26
CA ARG A 21 -2.98 -2.07 9.56
C ARG A 21 -2.70 -0.65 9.08
N VAL A 22 -1.53 -0.10 9.43
CA VAL A 22 -1.12 1.24 8.98
C VAL A 22 -1.15 1.31 7.46
N GLY A 23 -0.58 0.34 6.76
CA GLY A 23 -0.60 0.32 5.30
C GLY A 23 -2.01 0.24 4.68
N ASN A 24 -2.96 -0.43 5.32
CA ASN A 24 -4.36 -0.46 4.89
C ASN A 24 -5.15 0.80 5.28
N GLU A 25 -4.67 1.59 6.23
CA GLU A 25 -5.36 2.80 6.71
C GLU A 25 -4.72 4.10 6.20
N ILE A 26 -3.46 4.07 5.76
CA ILE A 26 -2.68 5.28 5.46
C ILE A 26 -3.05 5.92 4.12
N LEU A 27 -3.41 5.14 3.09
CA LEU A 27 -3.84 5.72 1.83
C LEU A 27 -5.31 6.13 1.90
N PRO A 28 -5.63 7.41 1.67
CA PRO A 28 -7.01 7.86 1.53
C PRO A 28 -7.52 7.40 0.16
N THR A 29 -8.04 6.18 0.10
CA THR A 29 -8.64 5.63 -1.11
C THR A 29 -10.03 6.22 -1.33
N ASN A 30 -10.45 6.42 -2.58
CA ASN A 30 -11.73 7.07 -2.85
C ASN A 30 -12.89 6.29 -2.22
N VAL A 31 -12.82 4.95 -2.17
CA VAL A 31 -13.79 4.13 -1.44
C VAL A 31 -13.90 4.53 0.04
N LYS A 32 -12.78 4.79 0.74
CA LYS A 32 -12.80 5.33 2.11
C LYS A 32 -13.28 6.77 2.19
N ILE A 33 -12.94 7.60 1.22
CA ILE A 33 -13.41 8.98 1.20
C ILE A 33 -14.93 9.00 1.04
N THR A 34 -15.50 8.13 0.20
CA THR A 34 -16.96 8.04 0.00
C THR A 34 -17.73 7.53 1.22
N SER A 35 -17.10 6.73 2.10
CA SER A 35 -17.75 6.28 3.32
C SER A 35 -17.91 7.41 4.34
N VAL A 36 -17.02 8.41 4.31
CA VAL A 36 -17.08 9.61 5.17
C VAL A 36 -17.85 10.74 4.50
N ARG A 37 -17.67 10.93 3.19
CA ARG A 37 -18.28 12.00 2.39
C ARG A 37 -19.21 11.42 1.32
N ARG A 38 -20.52 11.47 1.58
CA ARG A 38 -21.54 11.08 0.59
C ARG A 38 -21.44 11.97 -0.66
N GLY A 39 -21.61 11.34 -1.84
CA GLY A 39 -21.58 12.01 -3.15
C GLY A 39 -20.19 12.20 -3.74
N PHE A 40 -19.13 11.68 -3.10
CA PHE A 40 -17.81 11.60 -3.71
C PHE A 40 -17.74 10.40 -4.67
N ASP A 41 -17.00 10.50 -5.76
CA ASP A 41 -16.84 9.42 -6.74
C ASP A 41 -15.89 8.35 -6.19
N GLN A 42 -16.23 7.07 -6.37
CA GLN A 42 -15.41 5.94 -5.95
C GLN A 42 -14.38 5.56 -7.01
N ALA A 43 -14.55 6.00 -8.26
CA ALA A 43 -13.65 5.71 -9.34
C ALA A 43 -12.30 6.41 -9.16
N SER A 44 -11.24 5.81 -9.68
CA SER A 44 -9.93 6.46 -9.67
C SER A 44 -9.82 7.43 -10.84
N PRO A 45 -9.41 8.69 -10.64
CA PRO A 45 -9.14 9.60 -11.75
C PRO A 45 -7.84 9.25 -12.49
N ARG A 46 -6.99 8.40 -11.90
CA ARG A 46 -5.65 8.05 -12.42
C ARG A 46 -5.61 6.73 -13.18
N CYS A 47 -6.64 5.90 -13.00
CA CYS A 47 -6.75 4.56 -13.55
C CYS A 47 -8.22 4.28 -13.83
N ASP A 48 -8.54 3.60 -14.92
CA ASP A 48 -9.92 3.35 -15.37
C ASP A 48 -10.64 2.26 -14.54
N ALA A 49 -10.54 2.38 -13.21
CA ALA A 49 -11.08 1.47 -12.24
C ALA A 49 -12.31 2.10 -11.58
N LYS A 50 -13.42 1.37 -11.60
CA LYS A 50 -14.70 1.78 -10.99
C LYS A 50 -14.61 2.02 -9.48
N PHE A 51 -13.66 1.38 -8.81
CA PHE A 51 -13.44 1.50 -7.36
C PHE A 51 -11.94 1.61 -7.07
N GLU A 52 -11.52 2.76 -6.56
CA GLU A 52 -10.17 2.95 -6.01
C GLU A 52 -10.12 2.34 -4.61
N THR A 53 -9.70 1.08 -4.55
CA THR A 53 -9.41 0.36 -3.30
C THR A 53 -7.91 0.38 -3.01
N HIS A 54 -7.48 0.01 -1.79
CA HIS A 54 -6.05 -0.05 -1.46
C HIS A 54 -5.27 -1.01 -2.35
N LEU A 55 -5.86 -2.16 -2.68
CA LEU A 55 -5.27 -3.12 -3.61
C LEU A 55 -5.15 -2.53 -5.02
N GLN A 56 -6.19 -1.84 -5.49
CA GLN A 56 -6.14 -1.18 -6.79
C GLN A 56 -5.06 -0.08 -6.81
N ALA A 57 -5.01 0.77 -5.78
CA ALA A 57 -4.04 1.86 -5.69
C ALA A 57 -2.59 1.36 -5.55
N LEU A 58 -2.35 0.25 -4.82
CA LEU A 58 -1.00 -0.26 -4.56
C LEU A 58 -0.50 -1.29 -5.57
N LYS A 59 -1.39 -1.95 -6.32
CA LYS A 59 -1.02 -3.11 -7.16
C LYS A 59 -1.56 -3.01 -8.57
N ASP A 60 -2.85 -2.74 -8.74
CA ASP A 60 -3.52 -2.95 -10.02
C ASP A 60 -3.55 -1.68 -10.90
N CYS A 61 -3.34 -0.50 -10.31
CA CYS A 61 -3.24 0.78 -11.04
C CYS A 61 -1.84 0.97 -11.63
N SER A 62 -1.76 1.02 -12.97
CA SER A 62 -0.50 1.20 -13.72
C SER A 62 0.22 2.50 -13.34
N THR A 63 -0.52 3.61 -13.23
CA THR A 63 0.02 4.92 -12.84
C THR A 63 0.64 4.87 -11.44
N SER A 64 -0.10 4.35 -10.46
CA SER A 64 0.38 4.25 -9.08
C SER A 64 1.57 3.30 -8.97
N ARG A 65 1.58 2.20 -9.74
CA ARG A 65 2.72 1.28 -9.80
C ARG A 65 4.01 1.98 -10.26
N THR A 66 3.93 2.84 -11.27
CA THR A 66 5.09 3.63 -11.73
C THR A 66 5.58 4.57 -10.62
N THR A 67 4.67 5.27 -9.93
CA THR A 67 5.04 6.13 -8.79
C THR A 67 5.70 5.35 -7.66
N LEU A 68 5.17 4.17 -7.33
CA LEU A 68 5.74 3.28 -6.32
C LEU A 68 7.14 2.80 -6.71
N MET A 69 7.35 2.46 -7.98
CA MET A 69 8.67 2.09 -8.50
C MET A 69 9.67 3.25 -8.41
N ILE A 70 9.26 4.49 -8.69
CA ILE A 70 10.12 5.67 -8.52
C ILE A 70 10.50 5.85 -7.05
N GLY A 71 9.55 5.66 -6.13
CA GLY A 71 9.81 5.64 -4.69
C GLY A 71 10.56 4.41 -4.20
N SER A 72 10.99 3.52 -5.12
CA SER A 72 11.59 2.21 -4.85
C SER A 72 10.71 1.30 -3.98
N LEU A 73 9.45 1.63 -3.68
CA LEU A 73 8.52 0.79 -2.92
C LEU A 73 7.95 -0.34 -3.80
N ASP A 74 8.84 -1.06 -4.46
CA ASP A 74 8.57 -2.25 -5.24
C ASP A 74 8.83 -3.52 -4.41
N GLY A 75 8.60 -4.69 -5.01
CA GLY A 75 8.83 -5.96 -4.31
C GLY A 75 10.29 -6.19 -3.88
N ASN A 76 11.25 -5.44 -4.45
CA ASN A 76 12.68 -5.61 -4.17
C ASN A 76 13.15 -4.83 -2.93
N ILE A 77 12.47 -3.76 -2.51
CA ILE A 77 12.83 -3.08 -1.26
C ILE A 77 12.59 -3.97 -0.04
N ILE A 78 11.52 -4.77 -0.05
CA ILE A 78 11.18 -5.57 1.14
C ILE A 78 12.05 -6.83 1.25
N SER A 79 12.71 -7.24 0.16
CA SER A 79 13.67 -8.35 0.16
C SER A 79 15.11 -7.94 0.48
N LYS A 80 15.43 -6.64 0.48
CA LYS A 80 16.72 -6.16 0.99
C LYS A 80 16.71 -6.32 2.51
N GLY A 81 17.45 -7.30 3.00
CA GLY A 81 17.72 -7.46 4.43
C GLY A 81 18.20 -6.13 5.00
N TYR A 82 17.53 -5.66 6.05
CA TYR A 82 18.01 -4.55 6.86
C TYR A 82 19.21 -5.03 7.69
N ASP A 83 20.32 -5.35 7.03
CA ASP A 83 21.61 -5.53 7.69
C ASP A 83 22.16 -4.14 7.99
N ARG A 84 21.73 -3.57 9.12
CA ARG A 84 22.49 -2.69 10.03
C ARG A 84 21.60 -1.68 10.73
N GLY A 85 21.79 -1.61 12.05
CA GLY A 85 21.83 -0.35 12.77
C GLY A 85 20.94 -0.26 14.00
N ILE A 86 21.24 -1.04 15.05
CA ILE A 86 21.09 -0.55 16.43
C ILE A 86 22.48 -0.67 17.05
N ASP A 87 22.94 0.46 17.57
CA ASP A 87 24.20 0.73 18.28
C ASP A 87 24.50 -0.29 19.39
#